data_AF-B0G4I1-F1
#
_entry.id   AF-B0G4I1-F1
#
_cell.length_a   1.000
_cell.length_b   1.000
_cell.length_c   1.000
_cell.angle_alpha   90.00
_cell.angle_beta   90.00
_cell.angle_gamma   90.00
#
_symmetry.space_group_name_H-M   'P 1'
#
loop_
_entity.id
_entity.type
_entity.pdbx_description
1 polymer ?
#
loop_
_entity_poly.entity_id
_entity_poly.type
_entity_poly.pdbx_seq_one_letter_code
_entity_poly.pdbx_strand_id
1 'polypeptide(L)'
;MYADYEYYEKEYLLGKEPVIAERNYLYYEKQARAEVDKITFNRCRGLDEIPEEVKDCVCDVAEYLCKYDRYSGSDAPGPLASFGNDGETGTYDLSNSIYTESKRKEKIQETLYKHLADTGLLYSGR
;
A
#
# COMPACT_ATOMS: atom_id res chain seq x y z
N MET A 1 -7.42 11.06 7.08
CA MET A 1 -6.58 11.06 5.88
C MET A 1 -5.19 11.38 6.36
N TYR A 2 -4.18 10.66 5.90
CA TYR A 2 -2.80 10.88 6.36
C TYR A 2 -2.01 11.74 5.40
N ALA A 3 -2.17 11.53 4.10
CA ALA A 3 -1.57 12.34 3.06
C ALA A 3 -2.64 12.76 2.04
N ASP A 4 -2.65 14.03 1.65
CA ASP A 4 -3.48 14.60 0.59
C ASP A 4 -2.81 14.52 -0.76
N TYR A 5 -3.61 14.61 -1.83
CA TYR A 5 -3.07 14.55 -3.19
C TYR A 5 -2.05 15.67 -3.43
N GLU A 6 -2.26 16.84 -2.83
CA GLU A 6 -1.31 17.94 -2.88
C GLU A 6 0.04 17.60 -2.24
N TYR A 7 0.03 16.90 -1.09
CA TYR A 7 1.26 16.41 -0.45
C TYR A 7 1.92 15.33 -1.32
N TYR A 8 1.14 14.40 -1.87
CA TYR A 8 1.63 13.37 -2.78
C TYR A 8 2.33 13.98 -4.00
N GLU A 9 1.73 14.99 -4.64
CA GLU A 9 2.26 15.60 -5.85
C GLU A 9 3.48 16.50 -5.59
N LYS A 10 3.41 17.35 -4.56
CA LYS A 10 4.43 18.37 -4.32
C LYS A 10 5.57 17.89 -3.44
N GLU A 11 5.24 17.25 -2.32
CA GLU A 11 6.22 16.86 -1.30
C GLU A 11 6.79 15.46 -1.58
N TYR A 12 5.95 14.47 -1.83
CA TYR A 12 6.40 13.08 -2.04
C TYR A 12 7.02 12.86 -3.42
N LEU A 13 6.35 13.30 -4.51
CA LEU A 13 6.84 13.07 -5.87
C LEU A 13 8.00 13.99 -6.25
N LEU A 14 8.21 15.11 -5.55
CA LEU A 14 9.28 16.07 -5.83
C LEU A 14 9.35 16.46 -7.33
N GLY A 15 8.18 16.62 -7.97
CA GLY A 15 8.06 16.95 -9.39
C GLY A 15 8.09 15.76 -10.37
N LYS A 16 8.04 14.51 -9.89
CA LYS A 16 7.83 13.33 -10.74
C LYS A 16 6.38 13.18 -11.17
N GLU A 17 6.17 12.44 -12.27
CA GLU A 17 4.83 12.14 -12.76
C GLU A 17 4.05 11.24 -11.77
N PRO A 18 2.80 11.60 -11.43
CA PRO A 18 1.99 10.82 -10.51
C PRO A 18 1.58 9.48 -11.10
N VAL A 19 1.90 8.40 -10.40
CA VAL A 19 1.49 7.04 -10.76
C VAL A 19 -0.03 6.90 -10.64
N ILE A 20 -0.59 7.52 -9.59
CA ILE A 20 -2.00 7.48 -9.25
C ILE A 20 -2.69 8.76 -9.74
N ALA A 21 -3.74 8.61 -10.53
CA ALA A 21 -4.59 9.75 -10.90
C ALA A 21 -5.33 10.29 -9.66
N GLU A 22 -5.45 11.61 -9.53
CA GLU A 22 -6.12 12.29 -8.40
C GLU A 22 -7.47 11.65 -8.02
N ARG A 23 -8.32 11.38 -9.02
CA ARG A 23 -9.63 10.74 -8.83
C ARG A 23 -9.59 9.38 -8.11
N ASN A 24 -8.48 8.67 -8.23
CA ASN A 24 -8.26 7.35 -7.64
C ASN A 24 -7.38 7.42 -6.38
N TYR A 25 -6.74 8.56 -6.11
CA TYR A 25 -5.82 8.72 -4.99
C TYR A 25 -6.49 8.43 -3.65
N LEU A 26 -7.68 9.00 -3.42
CA LEU A 26 -8.45 8.76 -2.20
C LEU A 26 -8.77 7.28 -1.94
N TYR A 27 -8.97 6.50 -3.01
CA TYR A 27 -9.24 5.08 -2.89
C TYR A 27 -8.00 4.30 -2.43
N TYR A 28 -6.84 4.57 -3.03
CA TYR A 28 -5.58 3.92 -2.66
C TYR A 28 -5.03 4.43 -1.33
N GLU A 29 -5.19 5.72 -1.00
CA GLU A 29 -4.85 6.30 0.31
C GLU A 29 -5.61 5.57 1.41
N LYS A 30 -6.93 5.38 1.24
CA LYS A 30 -7.75 4.71 2.25
C LYS A 30 -7.29 3.27 2.51
N GLN A 31 -6.86 2.56 1.46
CA GLN A 31 -6.30 1.22 1.60
C GLN A 31 -4.92 1.24 2.27
N ALA A 32 -4.02 2.10 1.81
CA ALA A 32 -2.68 2.25 2.37
C ALA A 32 -2.73 2.62 3.85
N ARG A 33 -3.58 3.60 4.20
CA ARG A 33 -3.87 4.00 5.58
C ARG A 33 -4.33 2.82 6.42
N ALA A 34 -5.21 1.97 5.92
CA ALA A 34 -5.68 0.80 6.67
C ALA A 34 -4.55 -0.20 6.98
N GLU A 35 -3.59 -0.38 6.06
CA GLU A 35 -2.42 -1.23 6.28
C GLU A 35 -1.45 -0.62 7.30
N VAL A 36 -1.20 0.68 7.19
CA VAL A 36 -0.38 1.44 8.16
C VAL A 36 -1.01 1.38 9.55
N ASP A 37 -2.32 1.63 9.66
CA ASP A 37 -3.09 1.56 10.91
C ASP A 37 -3.00 0.17 11.54
N LYS A 38 -3.09 -0.91 10.75
CA LYS A 38 -2.97 -2.28 11.26
C LYS A 38 -1.61 -2.55 11.89
N ILE A 39 -0.53 -2.13 11.23
CA ILE A 39 0.85 -2.43 11.65
C ILE A 39 1.31 -1.52 12.79
N THR A 40 0.85 -0.27 12.80
CA THR A 40 1.08 0.68 13.90
C THR A 40 0.08 0.50 15.04
N PHE A 41 -0.83 -0.47 14.98
CA PHE A 41 -1.89 -0.69 15.99
C PHE A 41 -2.74 0.55 16.27
N ASN A 42 -3.09 1.31 15.23
CA ASN A 42 -3.82 2.59 15.29
C ASN A 42 -3.11 3.67 16.13
N ARG A 43 -1.83 3.52 16.45
CA ARG A 43 -1.06 4.55 17.18
C ARG A 43 -1.01 5.87 16.42
N CYS A 44 -0.95 5.81 15.09
CA CYS A 44 -0.97 6.99 14.23
C CYS A 44 -2.27 7.80 14.32
N ARG A 45 -3.39 7.22 14.78
CA ARG A 45 -4.65 7.96 14.95
C ARG A 45 -4.68 8.82 16.21
N GLY A 46 -3.82 8.53 17.18
CA GLY A 46 -3.73 9.28 18.44
C GLY A 46 -2.68 10.39 18.41
N LEU A 47 -1.96 10.55 17.29
CA LEU A 47 -1.00 11.62 17.12
C LEU A 47 -1.73 12.92 16.74
N ASP A 48 -1.33 14.02 17.36
CA ASP A 48 -1.87 15.36 17.07
C ASP A 48 -1.50 15.79 15.65
N GLU A 49 -0.28 15.43 15.22
CA GLU A 49 0.23 15.61 13.87
C GLU A 49 0.80 14.30 13.33
N ILE A 50 0.46 13.98 12.08
CA ILE A 50 0.99 12.80 11.39
C ILE A 50 2.40 13.13 10.89
N PRO A 51 3.44 12.38 11.30
CA PRO A 51 4.81 12.64 10.85
C PRO A 51 4.94 12.41 9.35
N GLU A 52 5.88 13.14 8.74
CA GLU A 52 6.14 13.09 7.29
C GLU A 52 6.46 11.66 6.84
N GLU A 53 7.18 10.89 7.66
CA GLU A 53 7.51 9.49 7.41
C GLU A 53 6.26 8.61 7.24
N VAL A 54 5.19 8.88 7.99
CA VAL A 54 3.90 8.16 7.85
C VAL A 54 3.19 8.61 6.58
N LYS A 55 3.24 9.90 6.24
CA LYS A 55 2.64 10.43 4.99
C LYS A 55 3.32 9.83 3.76
N ASP A 56 4.65 9.79 3.76
CA ASP A 56 5.47 9.20 2.70
C ASP A 56 5.21 7.71 2.58
N CYS A 57 5.09 7.01 3.72
CA CYS A 57 4.79 5.59 3.73
C CYS A 57 3.41 5.29 3.12
N VAL A 58 2.39 6.09 3.46
CA VAL A 58 1.05 5.97 2.87
C VAL A 58 1.10 6.19 1.37
N CYS A 59 1.87 7.17 0.89
CA CYS A 59 2.07 7.42 -0.53
C CYS A 59 2.76 6.24 -1.23
N ASP A 60 3.84 5.71 -0.68
CA ASP A 60 4.58 4.58 -1.24
C ASP A 60 3.71 3.31 -1.32
N VAL A 61 2.98 3.01 -0.25
CA VAL A 61 2.02 1.88 -0.24
C VAL A 61 0.89 2.13 -1.23
N ALA A 62 0.33 3.34 -1.33
CA ALA A 62 -0.72 3.65 -2.29
C ALA A 62 -0.24 3.46 -3.75
N GLU A 63 0.99 3.88 -4.07
CA GLU A 63 1.58 3.66 -5.39
C GLU A 63 1.79 2.18 -5.68
N TYR A 64 2.30 1.43 -4.69
CA TYR A 64 2.46 -0.01 -4.80
C TYR A 64 1.13 -0.71 -5.06
N LEU A 65 0.07 -0.33 -4.34
CA LEU A 65 -1.28 -0.86 -4.54
C LEU A 65 -1.83 -0.52 -5.92
N CYS A 66 -1.61 0.70 -6.41
CA CYS A 66 -2.06 1.09 -7.75
C CYS A 66 -1.29 0.34 -8.86
N LYS A 67 0.02 0.17 -8.72
CA LYS A 67 0.84 -0.63 -9.64
C LYS A 67 0.36 -2.08 -9.62
N TYR A 68 0.19 -2.66 -8.42
CA TYR A 68 -0.31 -4.02 -8.23
C TYR A 68 -1.66 -4.23 -8.90
N ASP A 69 -2.61 -3.32 -8.69
CA ASP A 69 -3.96 -3.37 -9.27
C ASP A 69 -3.91 -3.24 -10.80
N ARG A 70 -3.05 -2.36 -11.35
CA ARG A 70 -2.79 -2.30 -12.80
C ARG A 70 -2.23 -3.62 -13.34
N TYR A 71 -1.29 -4.26 -12.66
CA TYR A 71 -0.73 -5.54 -13.10
C TYR A 71 -1.70 -6.71 -12.91
N SER A 72 -2.54 -6.65 -11.87
CA SER A 72 -3.53 -7.68 -11.55
C SER A 72 -4.84 -7.52 -12.31
N GLY A 73 -5.12 -6.36 -12.91
CA GLY A 73 -6.39 -6.03 -13.58
C GLY A 73 -6.27 -5.64 -15.04
N SER A 74 -5.06 -5.48 -15.59
CA SER A 74 -4.89 -5.32 -17.04
C SER A 74 -4.97 -6.67 -17.74
N ASP A 75 -5.63 -6.71 -18.89
CA ASP A 75 -5.53 -7.70 -19.99
C ASP A 75 -4.09 -7.92 -20.53
N ALA A 76 -3.07 -7.74 -19.69
CA ALA A 76 -1.74 -8.25 -19.94
C ALA A 76 -1.74 -9.77 -19.66
N PRO A 77 -1.04 -10.59 -20.47
CA PRO A 77 -0.98 -12.04 -20.30
C PRO A 77 -0.13 -12.43 -19.08
N GLY A 78 -0.60 -12.09 -17.88
CA GLY A 78 -0.07 -12.48 -16.58
C GLY A 78 -1.25 -12.85 -15.67
N PRO A 79 -1.14 -13.91 -14.85
CA PRO A 79 -2.32 -14.57 -14.30
C PRO A 79 -2.98 -13.72 -13.21
N LEU A 80 -4.16 -13.18 -13.57
CA LEU A 80 -5.14 -12.59 -12.66
C LEU A 80 -5.50 -13.60 -11.57
N ALA A 81 -5.08 -13.33 -10.33
CA ALA A 81 -5.77 -13.86 -9.18
C ALA A 81 -7.13 -13.15 -9.09
N SER A 82 -8.15 -13.78 -9.68
CA SER A 82 -9.55 -13.42 -9.48
C SER A 82 -9.82 -13.25 -7.98
N PHE A 83 -10.21 -12.04 -7.57
CA PHE A 83 -10.98 -11.89 -6.34
C PHE A 83 -12.29 -12.64 -6.56
N GLY A 84 -12.41 -13.80 -5.90
CA GLY A 84 -13.45 -14.78 -6.14
C GLY A 84 -14.86 -14.23 -5.91
N ASN A 85 -15.74 -14.55 -6.84
CA ASN A 85 -17.10 -14.92 -6.50
C ASN A 85 -17.44 -16.18 -7.29
N ASP A 86 -18.11 -17.11 -6.62
CA ASP A 86 -18.48 -18.45 -7.07
C ASP A 86 -17.34 -19.47 -7.10
N GLY A 87 -17.39 -20.34 -6.09
CA GLY A 87 -16.51 -21.48 -5.97
C GLY A 87 -16.68 -22.42 -7.15
N GLU A 88 -15.59 -22.61 -7.89
CA GLU A 88 -15.13 -23.88 -8.43
C GLU A 88 -13.89 -23.63 -9.29
N THR A 89 -12.92 -24.54 -9.15
CA THR A 89 -11.91 -24.92 -10.16
C THR A 89 -10.72 -23.99 -10.45
N GLY A 90 -9.52 -24.56 -10.28
CA GLY A 90 -8.32 -24.16 -11.00
C GLY A 90 -7.10 -23.97 -10.11
N THR A 91 -6.57 -25.06 -9.53
CA THR A 91 -5.29 -25.06 -8.82
C THR A 91 -4.14 -24.87 -9.82
N TYR A 92 -3.99 -23.66 -10.36
CA TYR A 92 -2.73 -23.24 -10.92
C TYR A 92 -1.84 -22.83 -9.76
N ASP A 93 -0.67 -23.46 -9.67
CA ASP A 93 0.33 -23.26 -8.61
C ASP A 93 0.89 -21.83 -8.70
N LEU A 94 0.09 -20.87 -8.22
CA LEU A 94 0.41 -19.46 -8.05
C LEU A 94 1.17 -19.25 -6.73
N SER A 95 1.80 -20.31 -6.22
CA SER A 95 2.57 -20.26 -4.96
C SER A 95 3.84 -19.40 -5.11
N ASN A 96 4.29 -19.18 -6.36
CA ASN A 96 5.52 -18.45 -6.69
C ASN A 96 5.29 -17.11 -7.43
N SER A 97 4.05 -16.66 -7.58
CA SER A 97 3.77 -15.39 -8.24
C SER A 97 3.95 -14.25 -7.23
N ILE A 98 4.57 -13.15 -7.65
CA ILE A 98 4.83 -11.92 -6.85
C ILE A 98 3.51 -11.27 -6.36
N TYR A 99 2.37 -11.85 -6.74
CA TYR A 99 1.00 -11.37 -6.59
C TYR A 99 0.11 -12.25 -5.69
N THR A 100 0.69 -12.95 -4.72
CA THR A 100 -0.10 -13.63 -3.67
C THR A 100 -0.42 -12.64 -2.54
N GLU A 101 -1.61 -12.70 -1.93
CA GLU A 101 -1.99 -11.83 -0.80
C GLU A 101 -0.93 -11.80 0.32
N SER A 102 -0.29 -12.94 0.58
CA SER A 102 0.80 -13.06 1.55
C SER A 102 2.04 -12.25 1.17
N LYS A 103 2.44 -12.26 -0.11
CA LYS A 103 3.59 -11.48 -0.61
C LYS A 103 3.29 -10.00 -0.72
N ARG A 104 2.05 -9.63 -1.07
CA ARG A 104 1.57 -8.24 -0.98
C ARG A 104 1.70 -7.72 0.45
N LYS A 105 1.23 -8.48 1.44
CA LYS A 105 1.37 -8.13 2.86
C LYS A 105 2.82 -8.04 3.30
N GLU A 106 3.66 -9.00 2.92
CA GLU A 106 5.10 -8.99 3.21
C GLU A 106 5.79 -7.75 2.63
N LYS A 107 5.47 -7.37 1.39
CA LYS A 107 6.07 -6.20 0.74
C LYS A 107 5.61 -4.89 1.35
N ILE A 108 4.32 -4.78 1.66
CA ILE A 108 3.75 -3.62 2.37
C ILE A 108 4.39 -3.50 3.75
N GLN A 109 4.56 -4.63 4.47
CA GLN A 109 5.28 -4.65 5.73
C GLN A 109 6.73 -4.18 5.57
N GLU A 110 7.47 -4.69 4.59
CA GLU A 110 8.84 -4.25 4.31
C GLU A 110 8.94 -2.75 4.05
N THR A 111 8.04 -2.19 3.22
CA THR A 111 7.93 -0.74 3.00
C THR A 111 7.64 0.00 4.31
N LEU A 112 6.69 -0.49 5.11
CA LEU A 112 6.35 0.09 6.40
C LEU A 112 7.55 0.07 7.36
N TYR A 113 8.28 -1.05 7.44
CA TYR A 113 9.50 -1.13 8.22
C TYR A 113 10.55 -0.15 7.70
N LYS A 114 10.73 -0.01 6.39
CA LYS A 114 11.70 0.91 5.81
C LYS A 114 11.43 2.38 6.19
N HIS A 115 10.17 2.80 6.18
CA HIS A 115 9.79 4.18 6.49
C HIS A 115 9.60 4.43 7.99
N LEU A 116 9.04 3.46 8.74
CA LEU A 116 8.65 3.63 10.13
C LEU A 116 9.66 3.08 11.14
N ALA A 117 10.69 2.32 10.73
CA ALA A 117 11.65 1.74 11.67
C ALA A 117 12.43 2.80 12.46
N ASP A 118 12.74 3.94 11.84
CA ASP A 118 13.47 5.02 12.50
C ASP A 118 12.57 5.88 13.41
N THR A 119 11.26 5.86 13.16
CA THR A 119 10.27 6.70 13.86
C THR A 119 9.88 6.20 15.26
N GLY A 120 10.27 4.98 15.64
CA GLY A 120 9.86 4.35 16.90
C GLY A 120 8.37 3.99 16.99
N LEU A 121 7.59 4.20 15.91
CA LEU A 121 6.15 3.87 15.87
C LEU A 121 5.89 2.36 15.74
N LEU A 122 6.88 1.61 15.26
CA LEU A 122 6.80 0.17 15.12
C LEU A 122 6.87 -0.52 16.48
N TYR A 123 6.09 -1.59 16.63
CA TYR A 123 6.11 -2.42 17.82
C TYR A 123 7.46 -3.18 17.90
N SER A 124 8.42 -2.62 18.63
CA SER A 124 9.61 -3.34 19.10
C SER A 124 9.18 -4.25 20.26
N GLY A 125 8.57 -5.38 19.91
CA GLY A 125 8.32 -6.45 20.88
C GLY A 125 9.63 -6.87 21.52
N ARG A 126 9.67 -6.83 22.84
CA ARG A 126 10.74 -7.41 23.65
C ARG A 126 10.26 -8.73 24.22
#